data_AF-A0A844Y9A7-F1
#
_entry.id   AF-A0A844Y9A7-F1
#
_cell.length_a   1.000
_cell.length_b   1.000
_cell.length_c   1.000
_cell.angle_alpha   90.00
_cell.angle_beta   90.00
_cell.angle_gamma   90.00
#
_symmetry.space_group_name_H-M   'P 1'
#
loop_
_entity.id
_entity.type
_entity.pdbx_description
1 polymer ?
#
loop_
_entity_poly.entity_id
_entity_poly.type
_entity_poly.pdbx_seq_one_letter_code
_entity_poly.pdbx_strand_id
1 'polypeptide(L)' 'MKIRNVAAVAAAAALVSAPVVAAERSAAPVEGESELAGGAGLIIGVLAAAAIIGAIVIAADDGDDDAVSA' A
#
# COMPACT_ATOMS: atom_id res chain seq x y z
N MET A 1 14.14 -20.59 8.34
CA MET A 1 14.02 -19.22 7.75
C MET A 1 12.87 -18.39 8.34
N LYS A 2 11.92 -18.98 9.07
CA LYS A 2 10.68 -18.32 9.52
C LYS A 2 10.85 -17.28 10.66
N ILE A 3 11.83 -17.47 11.55
CA ILE A 3 12.11 -16.56 12.69
C ILE A 3 12.91 -15.30 12.32
N ARG A 4 13.59 -15.29 11.16
CA ARG A 4 14.44 -14.17 10.73
C ARG A 4 13.62 -12.91 10.42
N ASN A 5 12.37 -13.10 10.04
CA ASN A 5 11.48 -12.01 9.63
C ASN A 5 10.62 -11.48 10.79
N VAL A 6 10.66 -12.10 11.97
CA VAL A 6 9.80 -11.71 13.10
C VAL A 6 10.18 -10.32 13.61
N ALA A 7 11.48 -10.01 13.67
CA ALA A 7 11.95 -8.67 14.06
C ALA A 7 11.54 -7.60 13.03
N ALA A 8 11.60 -7.93 11.73
CA ALA A 8 11.16 -7.03 10.67
C ALA A 8 9.64 -6.78 10.71
N VAL A 9 8.84 -7.82 10.95
CA VAL A 9 7.38 -7.72 11.11
C VAL A 9 7.02 -6.90 12.35
N ALA A 10 7.71 -7.13 13.47
CA ALA A 10 7.49 -6.36 14.69
C ALA A 10 7.85 -4.87 14.53
N ALA A 11 8.94 -4.57 13.82
CA ALA A 11 9.33 -3.19 13.51
C ALA A 11 8.31 -2.51 12.58
N ALA A 12 7.82 -3.20 11.55
CA ALA A 12 6.78 -2.69 10.67
C ALA A 12 5.46 -2.43 11.42
N ALA A 13 5.06 -3.35 12.30
CA ALA A 13 3.88 -3.19 13.15
C ALA A 13 4.03 -2.03 14.15
N ALA A 14 5.23 -1.84 14.73
CA ALA A 14 5.51 -0.71 15.61
C ALA A 14 5.43 0.63 14.87
N LEU A 15 5.89 0.69 13.62
CA LEU A 15 5.82 1.90 12.80
C LEU A 15 4.37 2.28 12.44
N VAL A 16 3.52 1.30 12.18
CA VAL A 16 2.08 1.52 11.90
C VAL A 16 1.32 1.98 13.16
N SER A 17 1.80 1.58 14.33
CA SER A 17 1.13 1.85 15.62
C SER A 17 1.62 3.15 16.27
N ALA A 18 2.72 3.73 15.79
CA ALA A 18 3.29 4.94 16.38
C ALA A 18 2.41 6.16 16.06
N PRO A 19 2.03 6.98 17.06
CA PRO A 19 1.31 8.21 16.81
C PRO A 19 2.20 9.19 16.04
N VAL A 20 1.80 9.51 14.81
CA VAL A 20 2.46 10.55 14.00
C VAL A 20 2.04 11.91 14.55
N VAL A 21 2.89 12.52 15.37
CA VAL A 21 2.75 13.94 15.71
C VAL A 21 3.16 14.75 14.47
N ALA A 22 2.15 15.13 13.68
CA ALA A 22 2.35 16.08 12.60
C ALA A 22 2.54 17.47 13.20
N ALA A 23 3.74 18.03 13.10
CA ALA A 23 3.94 19.45 13.35
C ALA A 23 3.14 20.22 12.28
N GLU A 24 2.28 21.17 12.69
CA GLU A 24 1.56 22.04 11.76
C GLU A 24 2.55 22.94 11.02
N ARG A 25 3.08 22.43 9.91
CA ARG A 25 3.78 23.23 8.92
C ARG A 25 2.72 23.91 8.09
N SER A 26 2.50 25.20 8.34
CA SER A 26 1.74 26.04 7.41
C SER A 26 2.50 26.08 6.10
N ALA A 27 2.03 25.30 5.12
CA ALA A 27 2.57 25.29 3.78
C ALA A 27 2.14 26.57 3.08
N ALA A 28 3.08 27.25 2.43
CA ALA A 28 2.72 28.34 1.53
C ALA A 28 1.88 27.77 0.37
N PRO A 29 0.84 28.47 -0.11
CA PRO A 29 0.06 28.03 -1.25
C PRO A 29 1.00 27.77 -2.44
N VAL A 30 1.05 26.53 -2.91
CA VAL A 30 1.83 26.15 -4.09
C VAL A 30 0.96 26.36 -5.32
N GLU A 31 1.41 27.22 -6.22
CA GLU A 31 0.77 27.39 -7.53
C GLU A 31 1.02 26.08 -8.32
N GLY A 32 0.03 25.18 -8.28
CA GLY A 32 0.16 23.78 -8.70
C GLY A 32 -0.32 22.74 -7.68
N GLU A 33 -1.13 23.15 -6.69
CA GLU A 33 -1.90 22.23 -5.83
C GLU A 33 -2.47 21.07 -6.65
N SER A 34 -2.19 19.85 -6.21
CA SER A 34 -2.21 18.65 -7.04
C SER A 34 -3.54 18.49 -7.80
N GLU A 35 -3.52 18.56 -9.14
CA GLU A 35 -4.69 18.19 -9.97
C GLU A 35 -5.12 16.73 -9.75
N LEU A 36 -4.25 15.91 -9.16
CA LEU A 36 -4.57 14.55 -8.73
C LEU A 36 -5.44 14.53 -7.46
N ALA A 37 -5.46 15.59 -6.66
CA ALA A 37 -6.32 15.67 -5.49
C ALA A 37 -7.80 15.98 -5.86
N GLY A 38 -8.07 16.46 -7.09
CA GLY A 38 -9.41 16.82 -7.56
C GLY A 38 -9.88 15.98 -8.75
N GLY A 39 -11.09 15.40 -8.64
CA GLY A 39 -11.87 14.80 -9.75
C GLY A 39 -11.20 13.62 -10.49
N ALA A 40 -10.19 13.90 -11.31
CA ALA A 40 -9.47 12.91 -12.11
C ALA A 40 -8.66 11.95 -11.24
N GLY A 41 -8.04 12.39 -10.15
CA GLY A 41 -7.24 11.48 -9.32
C GLY A 41 -8.06 10.56 -8.43
N LEU A 42 -9.34 10.87 -8.15
CA LEU A 42 -10.27 9.89 -7.57
C LEU A 42 -10.54 8.76 -8.55
N ILE A 43 -10.79 9.09 -9.82
CA ILE A 43 -11.01 8.10 -10.88
C ILE A 43 -9.74 7.26 -11.09
N ILE A 44 -8.58 7.90 -11.24
CA ILE A 44 -7.29 7.21 -11.40
C ILE A 44 -6.99 6.35 -10.16
N GLY A 45 -7.25 6.85 -8.96
CA GLY A 45 -7.04 6.12 -7.71
C GLY A 45 -7.91 4.87 -7.61
N VAL A 46 -9.19 4.97 -7.96
CA VAL A 46 -10.11 3.82 -8.00
C VAL A 46 -9.68 2.81 -9.08
N LEU A 47 -9.30 3.28 -10.27
CA LEU A 47 -8.83 2.41 -11.36
C LEU A 47 -7.52 1.69 -10.97
N ALA A 48 -6.59 2.38 -10.33
CA ALA A 48 -5.34 1.80 -9.84
C ALA A 48 -5.60 0.75 -8.76
N ALA A 49 -6.48 1.04 -7.80
CA ALA A 49 -6.87 0.08 -6.77
C ALA A 49 -7.52 -1.17 -7.38
N ALA A 50 -8.44 -0.99 -8.34
CA ALA A 50 -9.08 -2.10 -9.05
C ALA A 50 -8.07 -2.94 -9.84
N ALA A 51 -7.10 -2.32 -10.49
CA ALA A 51 -6.04 -3.01 -11.23
C ALA A 51 -5.16 -3.86 -10.30
N ILE A 52 -4.80 -3.33 -9.12
CA ILE A 52 -4.02 -4.07 -8.12
C ILE A 52 -4.80 -5.30 -7.63
N ILE A 53 -6.07 -5.11 -7.27
CA ILE A 53 -6.92 -6.21 -6.81
C ILE A 53 -7.11 -7.27 -7.91
N GLY A 54 -7.41 -6.83 -9.13
CA GLY A 54 -7.56 -7.72 -10.28
C GLY A 54 -6.29 -8.51 -10.59
N ALA A 55 -5.12 -7.88 -10.52
CA ALA A 55 -3.84 -8.56 -10.70
C ALA A 55 -3.59 -9.61 -9.61
N ILE A 56 -3.92 -9.32 -8.35
CA ILE A 56 -3.81 -10.29 -7.25
C ILE A 56 -4.75 -11.47 -7.47
N VAL A 57 -6.00 -11.23 -7.85
CA VAL A 57 -6.99 -12.29 -8.10
C VAL A 57 -6.53 -13.19 -9.25
N ILE A 58 -6.09 -12.61 -10.38
CA ILE A 58 -5.60 -13.39 -11.51
C ILE A 58 -4.36 -14.19 -11.13
N ALA A 59 -3.42 -13.58 -10.40
CA ALA A 59 -2.21 -14.28 -9.93
C ALA A 59 -2.50 -15.36 -8.87
N ALA A 60 -3.63 -15.26 -8.17
CA ALA A 60 -4.07 -16.26 -7.19
C ALA A 60 -4.97 -17.35 -7.79
N ASP A 61 -5.62 -17.08 -8.93
CA ASP A 61 -6.49 -18.01 -9.66
C ASP A 61 -5.69 -18.96 -10.58
N ASP A 62 -4.46 -18.60 -10.93
CA ASP A 62 -3.47 -19.52 -11.53
C ASP A 62 -2.96 -20.49 -10.44
N GLY A 63 -3.88 -21.36 -10.01
CA GLY A 63 -3.63 -22.43 -9.07
C GLY A 63 -2.71 -23.47 -9.67
N ASP A 64 -1.41 -23.29 -9.47
CA ASP A 64 -0.49 -24.42 -9.34
C ASP A 64 -0.39 -24.74 -7.85
N ASP A 65 -1.42 -25.45 -7.34
CA ASP A 65 -1.38 -26.22 -6.10
C ASP A 65 -0.41 -27.41 -6.26
N ASP A 66 0.80 -27.16 -6.76
CA ASP A 66 1.92 -28.08 -6.65
C ASP A 66 2.28 -28.10 -5.15
N ALA A 67 1.61 -29.01 -4.44
CA ALA A 67 1.96 -29.35 -3.09
C ALA A 67 3.46 -29.66 -3.07
N VAL A 68 4.26 -28.74 -2.52
CA VAL A 68 5.69 -28.99 -2.25
C VAL A 68 5.78 -29.91 -1.04
N SER A 69 5.33 -31.16 -1.24
CA SER A 69 5.49 -32.27 -0.31
C SER A 69 6.48 -33.26 -0.93
N ALA A 70 7.46 -33.64 -0.10
CA ALA A 70 8.64 -34.43 -0.41
C ALA A 70 8.38 -35.93 -0.64
#